data_AF-A0A151AEQ6-F1
#
_entry.id   AF-A0A151AEQ6-F1
#
_cell.length_a   1.000
_cell.length_b   1.000
_cell.length_c   1.000
_cell.angle_alpha   90.00
_cell.angle_beta   90.00
_cell.angle_gamma   90.00
#
_symmetry.space_group_name_H-M   'P 1'
#
loop_
_entity.id
_entity.type
_entity.pdbx_description
1 polymer ?
#
loop_
_entity_poly.entity_id
_entity_poly.type
_entity_poly.pdbx_seq_one_letter_code
_entity_poly.pdbx_strand_id
1 'polypeptide(L)'
;MLPDPGLLARLAVAVFVIVTPTLMFLGLVRLLNRMRDEDLIYRLMTEEELRRIERSHSLAGFVEEVTATTPGRVRCPDCGGINAAGMESCVECGARFG
;
A
#
# COMPACT_ATOMS: atom_id res chain seq x y z
N MET A 1 -20.42 -24.27 30.43
CA MET A 1 -21.11 -24.98 29.32
C MET A 1 -20.18 -24.90 28.13
N LEU A 2 -19.57 -26.02 27.74
CA LEU A 2 -18.76 -26.08 26.53
C LEU A 2 -19.72 -25.96 25.33
N PRO A 3 -19.49 -25.06 24.37
CA PRO A 3 -20.37 -24.92 23.21
C PRO A 3 -20.43 -26.23 22.43
N ASP A 4 -21.60 -26.53 21.89
CA ASP A 4 -21.84 -27.77 21.15
C ASP A 4 -20.82 -27.89 20.00
N PRO A 5 -20.19 -29.06 19.80
CA PRO A 5 -19.17 -29.23 18.77
C PRO A 5 -19.70 -28.89 17.36
N GLY A 6 -21.01 -29.06 17.13
CA GLY A 6 -21.68 -28.66 15.89
C GLY A 6 -21.75 -27.15 15.67
N LEU A 7 -21.91 -26.35 16.74
CA LEU A 7 -21.91 -24.89 16.66
C LEU A 7 -20.50 -24.37 16.35
N LEU A 8 -19.49 -24.92 17.01
CA LEU A 8 -18.09 -24.59 16.77
C LEU A 8 -17.67 -24.88 15.31
N ALA A 9 -18.05 -26.05 14.79
CA ALA A 9 -17.75 -26.42 13.40
C ALA A 9 -18.40 -25.44 12.40
N ARG A 10 -19.65 -25.05 12.62
CA ARG A 10 -20.36 -24.09 11.75
C ARG A 10 -19.73 -22.70 11.79
N LEU A 11 -19.36 -22.23 12.98
CA LEU A 11 -18.66 -20.95 13.15
C LEU A 11 -17.30 -20.98 12.43
N ALA A 12 -16.53 -22.07 12.58
CA ALA A 12 -15.26 -22.22 11.90
C ALA A 12 -15.40 -22.18 10.37
N VAL A 13 -16.38 -22.92 9.81
CA VAL A 13 -16.68 -22.90 8.38
C VAL A 13 -17.13 -21.52 7.92
N ALA A 14 -18.00 -20.85 8.68
CA ALA A 14 -18.47 -19.50 8.35
C ALA A 14 -17.32 -18.49 8.31
N VAL A 15 -16.45 -18.49 9.34
CA VAL A 15 -15.27 -17.61 9.38
C VAL A 15 -14.33 -17.92 8.22
N PHE A 16 -14.07 -19.20 7.95
CA PHE A 16 -13.21 -19.60 6.82
C PHE A 16 -13.76 -19.08 5.48
N VAL A 17 -15.05 -19.30 5.20
CA VAL A 17 -15.68 -18.88 3.95
C VAL A 17 -15.68 -17.35 3.79
N ILE A 18 -15.78 -16.60 4.89
CA ILE A 18 -15.76 -15.12 4.87
C ILE A 18 -14.34 -14.58 4.71
N VAL A 19 -13.38 -15.09 5.48
CA VAL A 19 -12.03 -14.52 5.58
C VAL A 19 -11.13 -14.95 4.42
N THR A 20 -11.27 -16.20 3.96
CA THR A 20 -10.43 -16.77 2.90
C THR A 20 -10.42 -15.94 1.60
N PRO A 21 -11.57 -15.53 1.01
CA PRO A 21 -11.55 -14.76 -0.24
C PRO A 21 -10.84 -13.41 -0.08
N THR A 22 -10.99 -12.74 1.06
CA THR A 22 -10.28 -11.49 1.36
C THR A 22 -8.77 -11.71 1.48
N LEU A 23 -8.36 -12.76 2.21
CA LEU A 23 -6.94 -13.11 2.32
C LEU A 23 -6.34 -13.52 0.97
N MET A 24 -7.09 -14.25 0.15
CA MET A 24 -6.66 -14.67 -1.18
C MET A 24 -6.49 -13.46 -2.10
N PHE A 25 -7.41 -12.49 -2.04
CA PHE A 25 -7.29 -11.23 -2.78
C PHE A 25 -6.08 -10.41 -2.32
N LEU A 26 -5.91 -10.21 -1.01
CA LEU A 26 -4.76 -9.48 -0.46
C LEU A 26 -3.43 -10.19 -0.76
N GLY A 27 -3.42 -11.52 -0.73
CA GLY A 27 -2.26 -12.33 -1.09
C GLY A 27 -1.90 -12.17 -2.56
N LEU A 28 -2.88 -12.23 -3.46
CA LEU A 28 -2.69 -12.01 -4.89
C LEU A 28 -2.17 -10.59 -5.17
N VAL A 29 -2.77 -9.57 -4.58
CA VAL A 29 -2.31 -8.17 -4.75
C VAL A 29 -0.89 -7.98 -4.22
N ARG A 30 -0.55 -8.55 -3.05
CA ARG A 30 0.83 -8.51 -2.54
C ARG A 30 1.80 -9.22 -3.46
N LEU A 31 1.42 -10.38 -4.00
CA LEU A 31 2.25 -11.13 -4.94
C LEU A 31 2.49 -10.34 -6.23
N LEU A 32 1.45 -9.71 -6.78
CA LEU A 32 1.55 -8.85 -7.95
C LEU A 32 2.41 -7.60 -7.67
N ASN A 33 2.24 -6.96 -6.51
CA ASN A 33 3.10 -5.85 -6.09
C ASN A 33 4.55 -6.28 -5.97
N ARG A 34 4.83 -7.46 -5.39
CA ARG A 34 6.18 -8.00 -5.27
C ARG A 34 6.85 -8.20 -6.62
N MET A 35 6.13 -8.80 -7.57
CA MET A 35 6.64 -9.00 -8.94
C MET A 35 6.88 -7.68 -9.68
N ARG A 36 6.10 -6.65 -9.36
CA ARG A 36 6.22 -5.32 -9.94
C ARG A 36 7.38 -4.50 -9.34
N ASP A 37 7.64 -4.66 -8.04
CA ASP A 37 8.62 -3.86 -7.30
C ASP A 37 10.07 -4.35 -7.40
N GLU A 38 10.35 -5.57 -7.86
CA GLU A 38 11.71 -6.13 -7.75
C GLU A 38 12.77 -5.50 -8.68
N ASP A 39 12.45 -4.69 -9.70
CA ASP A 39 13.54 -4.00 -10.45
C ASP A 39 13.08 -2.88 -11.41
N LEU A 40 11.85 -2.94 -11.95
CA LEU A 40 11.44 -2.08 -13.06
C LEU A 40 10.94 -0.70 -12.62
N ILE A 41 10.22 -0.61 -11.49
CA ILE A 41 9.71 0.66 -10.98
C ILE A 41 10.86 1.60 -10.58
N TYR A 42 11.88 1.12 -9.88
CA TYR A 42 13.01 1.98 -9.50
C TYR A 42 13.77 2.50 -10.71
N ARG A 43 13.99 1.68 -11.74
CA ARG A 43 14.67 2.12 -12.97
C ARG A 43 13.84 3.16 -13.74
N LEU A 44 12.54 2.92 -13.91
CA LEU A 44 11.65 3.88 -14.57
C LEU A 44 11.47 5.15 -13.76
N MET A 45 11.33 5.07 -12.44
CA MET A 45 11.28 6.25 -11.58
C MET A 45 12.59 7.02 -11.60
N THR A 46 13.75 6.35 -11.64
CA THR A 46 15.05 7.04 -11.72
C THR A 46 15.23 7.74 -13.08
N GLU A 47 14.83 7.10 -14.18
CA GLU A 47 14.91 7.68 -15.52
C GLU A 47 13.87 8.80 -15.74
N GLU A 48 12.65 8.62 -15.23
CA GLU A 48 11.64 9.68 -15.18
C GLU A 48 12.06 10.81 -14.24
N GLU A 49 12.68 10.52 -13.10
CA GLU A 49 13.23 11.56 -12.21
C GLU A 49 14.35 12.32 -12.89
N LEU A 50 15.28 11.67 -13.63
CA LEU A 50 16.30 12.38 -14.40
C LEU A 50 15.70 13.26 -15.51
N ARG A 51 14.75 12.73 -16.30
CA ARG A 51 14.05 13.53 -17.33
C ARG A 51 13.17 14.62 -16.71
N ARG A 52 12.59 14.37 -15.54
CA ARG A 52 11.82 15.35 -14.76
C ARG A 52 12.75 16.38 -14.18
N ILE A 53 13.95 16.05 -13.70
CA ILE A 53 14.97 16.98 -13.22
C ILE A 53 15.40 17.88 -14.37
N GLU A 54 15.71 17.32 -15.55
CA GLU A 54 16.07 18.09 -16.75
C GLU A 54 14.94 19.02 -17.22
N ARG A 55 13.68 18.53 -17.23
CA ARG A 55 12.49 19.34 -17.51
C ARG A 55 12.16 20.33 -16.38
N SER A 56 12.47 19.98 -15.14
CA SER A 56 12.28 20.82 -13.96
C SER A 56 13.38 21.84 -13.82
N HIS A 57 14.59 21.69 -14.36
CA HIS A 57 15.49 22.85 -14.43
C HIS A 57 14.93 23.94 -15.35
N SER A 58 14.08 23.57 -16.32
CA SER A 58 13.31 24.52 -17.13
C SER A 58 11.95 24.94 -16.51
N LEU A 59 11.40 24.22 -15.52
CA LEU A 59 10.08 24.49 -14.90
C LEU A 59 10.15 24.90 -13.41
N ALA A 60 11.18 24.50 -12.66
CA ALA A 60 11.44 24.77 -11.25
C ALA A 60 11.80 26.24 -11.04
N GLY A 61 12.45 26.88 -12.03
CA GLY A 61 12.51 28.35 -12.07
C GLY A 61 11.13 29.01 -12.09
N PHE A 62 10.06 28.27 -12.41
CA PHE A 62 8.66 28.73 -12.43
C PHE A 62 7.81 28.16 -11.28
N VAL A 63 8.23 27.07 -10.63
CA VAL A 63 7.43 26.31 -9.64
C VAL A 63 7.97 26.45 -8.22
N GLU A 64 9.27 26.75 -8.03
CA GLU A 64 9.85 27.04 -6.70
C GLU A 64 9.19 28.26 -6.04
N GLU A 65 8.64 29.17 -6.84
CA GLU A 65 7.81 30.29 -6.37
C GLU A 65 6.42 29.84 -5.88
N VAL A 66 5.94 28.64 -6.21
CA VAL A 66 4.53 28.23 -6.04
C VAL A 66 4.31 27.13 -4.99
N THR A 67 5.25 26.21 -4.71
CA THR A 67 4.88 24.94 -4.03
C THR A 67 5.68 24.55 -2.78
N ALA A 68 6.21 25.50 -2.01
CA ALA A 68 7.01 25.23 -0.81
C ALA A 68 6.27 24.59 0.40
N THR A 69 5.27 23.74 0.21
CA THR A 69 4.60 23.04 1.32
C THR A 69 3.97 21.72 0.86
N THR A 70 4.62 20.57 1.08
CA THR A 70 3.96 19.26 0.99
C THR A 70 4.38 18.39 2.18
N PRO A 71 3.42 17.86 2.98
CA PRO A 71 3.71 17.01 4.14
C PRO A 71 4.26 15.63 3.72
N GLY A 72 5.05 15.01 4.61
CA GLY A 72 5.78 13.75 4.35
C GLY A 72 4.90 12.52 4.07
N ARG A 73 5.53 11.43 3.58
CA ARG A 73 4.90 10.14 3.25
C ARG A 73 5.42 9.02 4.16
N VAL A 74 4.57 8.04 4.50
CA VAL A 74 4.90 6.87 5.32
C VAL A 74 4.56 5.57 4.57
N ARG A 75 5.34 4.50 4.78
CA ARG A 75 5.13 3.20 4.13
C ARG A 75 4.44 2.23 5.10
N CYS A 76 3.38 1.55 4.64
CA CYS A 76 2.68 0.54 5.43
C CYS A 76 3.58 -0.69 5.64
N PRO A 77 3.80 -1.16 6.88
CA PRO A 77 4.62 -2.35 7.15
C PRO A 77 3.94 -3.64 6.66
N ASP A 78 2.61 -3.68 6.59
CA ASP A 78 1.88 -4.86 6.20
C ASP A 78 1.84 -5.05 4.67
N CYS A 79 1.50 -4.00 3.91
CA CYS A 79 1.28 -4.12 2.47
C CYS A 79 2.27 -3.32 1.61
N GLY A 80 3.14 -2.49 2.22
CA GLY A 80 4.11 -1.67 1.51
C GLY A 80 3.55 -0.40 0.87
N GLY A 81 2.24 -0.14 0.98
CA GLY A 81 1.56 1.02 0.40
C GLY A 81 2.07 2.35 0.96
N ILE A 82 2.19 3.36 0.08
CA ILE A 82 2.65 4.70 0.43
C ILE A 82 1.44 5.55 0.83
N ASN A 83 1.44 6.03 2.06
CA ASN A 83 0.36 6.78 2.69
C ASN A 83 0.85 8.17 3.08
N ALA A 84 -0.08 9.12 3.24
CA ALA A 84 0.26 10.41 3.85
C ALA A 84 0.68 10.20 5.31
N ALA A 85 1.67 10.97 5.79
CA ALA A 85 2.05 10.95 7.20
C ALA A 85 0.85 11.37 8.08
N GLY A 86 0.62 10.64 9.17
CA GLY A 86 -0.46 10.92 10.13
C GLY A 86 -1.79 10.21 9.88
N MET A 87 -1.89 9.30 8.91
CA MET A 87 -3.09 8.45 8.77
C MET A 87 -3.15 7.36 9.84
N GLU A 88 -4.35 7.06 10.35
CA GLU A 88 -4.55 6.00 11.35
C GLU A 88 -4.46 4.58 10.78
N SER A 89 -4.79 4.43 9.49
CA SER A 89 -4.80 3.14 8.79
C SER A 89 -4.39 3.29 7.34
N CYS A 90 -3.81 2.23 6.79
CA CYS A 90 -3.43 2.15 5.40
C CYS A 90 -4.65 2.17 4.48
N VAL A 91 -4.67 3.05 3.47
CA VAL A 91 -5.78 3.12 2.50
C VAL A 91 -5.89 1.89 1.60
N GLU A 92 -4.81 1.13 1.45
CA GLU A 92 -4.79 -0.06 0.60
C GLU A 92 -5.26 -1.33 1.32
N CYS A 93 -4.81 -1.53 2.57
CA CYS A 93 -5.03 -2.81 3.28
C CYS A 93 -5.79 -2.67 4.60
N GLY A 94 -6.08 -1.44 5.05
CA GLY A 94 -6.79 -1.18 6.29
C GLY A 94 -6.00 -1.46 7.57
N ALA A 95 -4.75 -1.92 7.47
CA ALA A 95 -3.90 -2.13 8.63
C ALA A 95 -3.65 -0.80 9.36
N ARG A 96 -3.72 -0.81 10.69
CA ARG A 96 -3.51 0.38 11.51
C ARG A 96 -2.01 0.70 11.57
N PHE A 97 -1.65 1.98 11.47
CA PHE A 97 -0.31 2.42 11.80
C PHE A 97 -0.17 2.42 13.33
N GLY A 98 0.80 1.66 13.85
CA GLY A 98 1.03 1.48 15.29
C GLY A 98 1.70 2.67 15.94
#